data_AF-A0AAE9MVC7-F1
#
_entry.id   AF-A0AAE9MVC7-F1
#
_cell.length_a   1.000
_cell.length_b   1.000
_cell.length_c   1.000
_cell.angle_alpha   90.00
_cell.angle_beta   90.00
_cell.angle_gamma   90.00
#
_symmetry.space_group_name_H-M   'P 1'
#
loop_
_entity.id
_entity.type
_entity.pdbx_description
1 polymer ?
#
loop_
_entity_poly.entity_id
_entity_poly.type
_entity_poly.pdbx_seq_one_letter_code
_entity_poly.pdbx_strand_id
1 'polypeptide(L)'
;MKPRELCEKAWQEIARNFPDFKVLGKGKTLRKIANNKDIIFEIYFQANRYNYESNVEFIPHINIYSKAMKKAGITGEGIIYGGELSSLAGRKAGAWWQLAGASYKDTVTKITGLLHKHIMPLFADFEDTNKNIERILNGSLKGYALLYYIYYFGGKEPAERYFNKVIKEDKLKKKYISFYNSLKGIPKENIDLHFEDFCGASLIKFAYLHGLEIIQ
;
A
#
# COMPACT_ATOMS: atom_id res chain seq x y z
N MET A 1 -24.44 -0.01 -23.02
CA MET A 1 -24.09 -0.70 -21.75
C MET A 1 -23.95 0.37 -20.69
N LYS A 2 -24.54 0.19 -19.49
CA LYS A 2 -24.42 1.21 -18.44
C LYS A 2 -22.96 1.32 -17.98
N PRO A 3 -22.48 2.51 -17.55
CA PRO A 3 -21.09 2.68 -17.13
C PRO A 3 -20.60 1.66 -16.10
N ARG A 4 -21.45 1.35 -15.12
CA ARG A 4 -21.16 0.34 -14.10
C ARG A 4 -20.98 -1.07 -14.68
N GLU A 5 -21.84 -1.47 -15.62
CA GLU A 5 -21.75 -2.78 -16.28
C GLU A 5 -20.46 -2.88 -17.12
N LEU A 6 -20.06 -1.77 -17.75
CA LEU A 6 -18.81 -1.71 -18.51
C LEU A 6 -17.59 -1.90 -17.62
N CYS A 7 -17.55 -1.22 -16.46
CA CYS A 7 -16.54 -1.45 -15.43
C CYS A 7 -16.53 -2.90 -14.93
N GLU A 8 -17.69 -3.45 -14.53
CA GLU A 8 -17.80 -4.83 -14.04
C GLU A 8 -17.31 -5.84 -15.09
N LYS A 9 -17.62 -5.63 -16.37
CA LYS A 9 -17.13 -6.44 -17.49
C LYS A 9 -15.60 -6.38 -17.60
N ALA A 10 -15.02 -5.18 -17.59
CA ALA A 10 -13.58 -5.00 -17.70
C ALA A 10 -12.83 -5.62 -16.53
N TRP A 11 -13.34 -5.45 -15.30
CA TRP A 11 -12.73 -6.04 -14.11
C TRP A 11 -12.72 -7.56 -14.16
N GLN A 12 -13.81 -8.20 -14.61
CA GLN A 12 -13.85 -9.65 -14.79
C GLN A 12 -12.91 -10.12 -15.90
N GLU A 13 -12.79 -9.36 -16.99
CA GLU A 13 -11.86 -9.69 -18.08
C GLU A 13 -10.40 -9.64 -17.60
N ILE A 14 -10.04 -8.61 -16.84
CA ILE A 14 -8.73 -8.52 -16.19
C ILE A 14 -8.55 -9.69 -15.21
N ALA A 15 -9.55 -9.96 -14.36
CA ALA A 15 -9.51 -11.02 -13.34
C ALA A 15 -9.19 -12.41 -13.89
N ARG A 16 -9.66 -12.75 -15.10
CA ARG A 16 -9.41 -14.05 -15.74
C ARG A 16 -7.93 -14.34 -15.99
N ASN A 17 -7.08 -13.32 -15.99
CA ASN A 17 -5.62 -13.47 -16.14
C ASN A 17 -4.91 -13.79 -14.81
N PHE A 18 -5.64 -13.82 -13.70
CA PHE A 18 -5.09 -14.07 -12.35
C PHE A 18 -5.83 -15.21 -11.66
N PRO A 19 -5.69 -16.47 -12.16
CA PRO A 19 -6.50 -17.61 -11.69
C PRO A 19 -6.31 -17.94 -10.20
N ASP A 20 -5.15 -17.59 -9.63
CA ASP A 20 -4.84 -17.82 -8.22
C ASP A 20 -5.53 -16.85 -7.25
N PHE A 21 -6.22 -15.84 -7.78
CA PHE A 21 -6.93 -14.85 -6.98
C PHE A 21 -8.41 -15.20 -6.88
N LYS A 22 -8.95 -15.13 -5.67
CA LYS A 22 -10.39 -15.16 -5.44
C LYS A 22 -11.00 -13.86 -5.96
N VAL A 23 -11.95 -14.01 -6.89
CA VAL A 23 -12.71 -12.89 -7.45
C VAL A 23 -13.91 -12.56 -6.55
N LEU A 24 -14.04 -11.30 -6.14
CA LEU A 24 -15.10 -10.80 -5.27
C LEU A 24 -15.84 -9.63 -5.94
N GLY A 25 -17.11 -9.44 -5.58
CA GLY A 25 -17.90 -8.26 -5.99
C GLY A 25 -17.96 -8.05 -7.50
N LYS A 26 -18.21 -9.12 -8.27
CA LYS A 26 -18.25 -9.10 -9.75
C LYS A 26 -16.95 -8.61 -10.41
N GLY A 27 -15.80 -9.00 -9.88
CA GLY A 27 -14.49 -8.60 -10.42
C GLY A 27 -13.88 -7.40 -9.72
N LYS A 28 -14.66 -6.65 -8.93
CA LYS A 28 -14.22 -5.42 -8.27
C LYS A 28 -12.99 -5.62 -7.36
N THR A 29 -12.88 -6.77 -6.70
CA THR A 29 -11.71 -7.09 -5.87
C THR A 29 -11.16 -8.46 -6.25
N LEU A 30 -9.86 -8.54 -6.45
CA LEU A 30 -9.10 -9.78 -6.54
C LEU A 30 -8.34 -9.94 -5.22
N ARG A 31 -8.57 -11.04 -4.51
CA ARG A 31 -7.94 -11.31 -3.21
C ARG A 31 -7.20 -12.64 -3.25
N LYS A 32 -5.94 -12.65 -2.83
CA LYS A 32 -5.14 -13.87 -2.62
C LYS A 32 -4.59 -13.89 -1.19
N ILE A 33 -4.55 -15.06 -0.58
CA ILE A 33 -3.84 -15.27 0.69
C ILE A 33 -2.46 -15.84 0.33
N ALA A 34 -1.41 -15.26 0.89
CA ALA A 34 -0.04 -15.73 0.73
C ALA A 34 0.14 -17.14 1.33
N ASN A 35 1.22 -17.81 0.94
CA ASN A 35 1.53 -19.17 1.38
C ASN A 35 1.74 -19.26 2.91
N ASN A 36 2.25 -18.19 3.51
CA ASN A 36 2.41 -18.08 4.97
C ASN A 36 1.08 -17.93 5.73
N LYS A 37 -0.06 -17.86 5.03
CA LYS A 37 -1.43 -17.72 5.55
C LYS A 37 -1.71 -16.44 6.34
N ASP A 38 -0.72 -15.60 6.56
CA ASP A 38 -0.82 -14.34 7.28
C ASP A 38 -1.08 -13.17 6.33
N ILE A 39 -0.29 -13.10 5.25
CA ILE A 39 -0.33 -11.98 4.32
C ILE A 39 -1.51 -12.14 3.35
N ILE A 40 -2.19 -11.02 3.09
CA ILE A 40 -3.31 -10.94 2.14
C ILE A 40 -2.93 -9.91 1.07
N PHE A 41 -3.04 -10.33 -0.18
CA PHE A 41 -2.86 -9.49 -1.35
C PHE A 41 -4.21 -9.11 -1.94
N GLU A 42 -4.38 -7.82 -2.24
CA GLU A 42 -5.58 -7.31 -2.89
C GLU A 42 -5.27 -6.39 -4.06
N ILE A 43 -6.04 -6.60 -5.13
CA ILE A 43 -6.21 -5.64 -6.21
C ILE A 43 -7.67 -5.20 -6.17
N TYR A 44 -7.91 -3.92 -5.95
CA TYR A 44 -9.24 -3.33 -5.86
C TYR A 44 -9.45 -2.33 -7.00
N PHE A 45 -10.53 -2.49 -7.76
CA PHE A 45 -10.89 -1.56 -8.82
C PHE A 45 -11.94 -0.56 -8.34
N GLN A 46 -11.59 0.72 -8.36
CA GLN A 46 -12.49 1.82 -8.03
C GLN A 46 -13.03 2.45 -9.31
N ALA A 47 -14.34 2.37 -9.54
CA ALA A 47 -14.99 3.16 -10.58
C ALA A 47 -15.00 4.65 -10.23
N ASN A 48 -14.86 5.52 -11.22
CA ASN A 48 -15.02 6.96 -11.03
C ASN A 48 -16.50 7.28 -10.73
N ARG A 49 -16.74 8.11 -9.71
CA ARG A 49 -18.10 8.52 -9.30
C ARG A 49 -18.82 9.39 -10.34
N TYR A 50 -18.06 9.96 -11.28
CA TYR A 50 -18.57 10.81 -12.35
C TYR A 50 -18.75 10.08 -13.68
N ASN A 51 -18.77 8.74 -13.67
CA ASN A 51 -18.96 7.96 -14.88
C ASN A 51 -20.33 8.19 -15.53
N TYR A 52 -20.34 8.39 -16.84
CA TYR A 52 -21.53 8.45 -17.69
C TYR A 52 -21.26 7.77 -19.04
N GLU A 53 -22.25 7.67 -19.93
CA GLU A 53 -22.22 6.73 -21.06
C GLU A 53 -21.02 6.89 -22.01
N SER A 54 -20.54 8.12 -22.24
CA SER A 54 -19.39 8.39 -23.11
C SER A 54 -18.07 8.63 -22.38
N ASN A 55 -18.07 8.57 -21.04
CA ASN A 55 -16.86 8.69 -20.24
C ASN A 55 -16.93 7.73 -19.04
N VAL A 56 -16.24 6.60 -19.17
CA VAL A 56 -16.26 5.55 -18.16
C VAL A 56 -14.84 5.27 -17.74
N GLU A 57 -14.54 5.51 -16.48
CA GLU A 57 -13.20 5.41 -15.94
C GLU A 57 -13.15 4.59 -14.65
N PHE A 58 -11.98 4.00 -14.39
CA PHE A 58 -11.67 3.39 -13.11
C PHE A 58 -10.18 3.49 -12.79
N ILE A 59 -9.81 3.17 -11.56
CA ILE A 59 -8.42 3.09 -11.12
C ILE A 59 -8.19 1.80 -10.32
N PRO A 60 -7.11 1.04 -10.61
CA PRO A 60 -6.69 -0.08 -9.77
C PRO A 60 -5.86 0.36 -8.57
N HIS A 61 -6.25 -0.12 -7.39
CA HIS A 61 -5.57 0.03 -6.11
C HIS A 61 -4.99 -1.31 -5.67
N ILE A 62 -3.84 -1.26 -5.01
CA ILE A 62 -3.04 -2.40 -4.57
C ILE A 62 -2.88 -2.30 -3.07
N ASN A 63 -3.32 -3.33 -2.34
CA ASN A 63 -3.17 -3.39 -0.90
C ASN A 63 -2.54 -4.70 -0.46
N ILE A 64 -1.72 -4.63 0.59
CA ILE A 64 -1.09 -5.76 1.26
C ILE A 64 -1.38 -5.63 2.74
N TYR A 65 -1.87 -6.71 3.35
CA TYR A 65 -2.26 -6.75 4.76
C TYR A 65 -1.60 -7.93 5.47
N SER A 66 -1.46 -7.83 6.80
CA SER A 66 -1.12 -8.93 7.70
C SER A 66 -2.22 -9.13 8.73
N LYS A 67 -2.67 -10.38 8.88
CA LYS A 67 -3.64 -10.76 9.92
C LYS A 67 -3.02 -10.65 11.32
N ALA A 68 -1.76 -11.01 11.46
CA ALA A 68 -1.01 -10.95 12.71
C ALA A 68 -0.84 -9.51 13.17
N MET A 69 -0.46 -8.59 12.27
CA MET A 69 -0.38 -7.16 12.60
C MET A 69 -1.75 -6.57 12.98
N LYS A 70 -2.82 -6.97 12.27
CA LYS A 70 -4.19 -6.57 12.62
C LYS A 70 -4.56 -7.05 14.03
N LYS A 71 -4.29 -8.33 14.34
CA LYS A 71 -4.57 -8.93 15.64
C LYS A 71 -3.76 -8.27 16.77
N ALA A 72 -2.52 -7.88 16.49
CA ALA A 72 -1.65 -7.19 17.43
C ALA A 72 -2.00 -5.69 17.59
N GLY A 73 -2.95 -5.16 16.83
CA GLY A 73 -3.36 -3.75 16.92
C GLY A 73 -2.28 -2.76 16.47
N ILE A 74 -1.25 -3.22 15.74
CA ILE A 74 -0.15 -2.34 15.27
C ILE A 74 -0.70 -1.30 14.28
N THR A 75 -1.58 -1.73 13.39
CA THR A 75 -2.39 -0.85 12.53
C THR A 75 -3.83 -1.36 12.53
N GLY A 76 -4.82 -0.46 12.44
CA GLY A 76 -6.23 -0.83 12.59
C GLY A 76 -6.71 -1.96 11.66
N GLU A 77 -6.23 -1.96 10.41
CA GLU A 77 -6.58 -3.01 9.42
C GLU A 77 -5.43 -3.99 9.14
N GLY A 78 -4.31 -3.90 9.85
CA GLY A 78 -3.10 -4.68 9.54
C GLY A 78 -2.49 -4.33 8.18
N ILE A 79 -2.71 -3.11 7.69
CA ILE A 79 -2.16 -2.67 6.40
C ILE A 79 -0.62 -2.59 6.48
N ILE A 80 0.02 -3.17 5.47
CA ILE A 80 1.48 -3.14 5.27
C ILE A 80 1.83 -2.18 4.15
N TYR A 81 1.06 -2.24 3.05
CA TYR A 81 1.28 -1.41 1.88
C TYR A 81 -0.05 -1.09 1.20
N GLY A 82 -0.18 0.14 0.73
CA GLY A 82 -1.30 0.62 -0.08
C GLY A 82 -0.77 1.55 -1.17
N GLY A 83 -1.22 1.36 -2.40
CA GLY A 83 -0.78 2.17 -3.53
C GLY A 83 -1.66 2.04 -4.77
N GLU A 84 -1.50 2.96 -5.70
CA GLU A 84 -2.21 2.93 -6.97
C GLU A 84 -1.33 2.30 -8.06
N LEU A 85 -1.92 1.51 -8.95
CA LEU A 85 -1.19 0.93 -10.08
C LEU A 85 -0.51 1.99 -10.93
N SER A 86 -1.15 3.15 -11.12
CA SER A 86 -0.59 4.27 -11.88
C SER A 86 0.75 4.72 -11.30
N SER A 87 0.83 4.95 -9.99
CA SER A 87 2.06 5.36 -9.31
C SER A 87 3.15 4.28 -9.39
N LEU A 88 2.78 3.02 -9.20
CA LEU A 88 3.70 1.88 -9.28
C LEU A 88 4.24 1.63 -10.71
N ALA A 89 3.47 2.02 -11.71
CA ALA A 89 3.83 1.95 -13.12
C ALA A 89 4.54 3.23 -13.64
N GLY A 90 4.90 4.18 -12.76
CA GLY A 90 5.56 5.43 -13.16
C GLY A 90 4.64 6.43 -13.87
N ARG A 91 3.32 6.26 -13.80
CA ARG A 91 2.33 7.24 -14.24
C ARG A 91 2.02 8.22 -13.11
N LYS A 92 1.41 9.36 -13.47
CA LYS A 92 0.89 10.32 -12.50
C LYS A 92 -0.10 9.63 -11.54
N ALA A 93 0.08 9.83 -10.24
CA ALA A 93 -0.87 9.39 -9.22
C ALA A 93 -2.27 10.01 -9.47
N GLY A 94 -3.33 9.26 -9.17
CA GLY A 94 -4.72 9.64 -9.41
C GLY A 94 -5.13 9.64 -10.89
N ALA A 95 -4.29 9.16 -11.80
CA ALA A 95 -4.63 9.06 -13.22
C ALA A 95 -5.63 7.91 -13.45
N TRP A 96 -6.84 8.30 -13.82
CA TRP A 96 -7.94 7.41 -14.21
C TRP A 96 -7.70 6.73 -15.57
N TRP A 97 -8.31 5.56 -15.75
CA TRP A 97 -8.18 4.75 -16.97
C TRP A 97 -9.50 4.74 -17.74
N GLN A 98 -9.50 5.37 -18.92
CA GLN A 98 -10.67 5.44 -19.81
C GLN A 98 -11.04 4.06 -20.36
N LEU A 99 -12.32 3.74 -20.35
CA LEU A 99 -12.88 2.45 -20.73
C LEU A 99 -13.96 2.58 -21.82
N ALA A 100 -14.50 3.78 -22.05
CA ALA A 100 -15.53 4.01 -23.04
C ALA A 100 -15.02 3.81 -24.48
N GLY A 101 -15.90 3.32 -25.36
CA GLY A 101 -15.66 3.21 -26.79
C GLY A 101 -14.40 2.43 -27.17
N ALA A 102 -13.60 3.00 -28.06
CA ALA A 102 -12.39 2.37 -28.59
C ALA A 102 -11.30 2.12 -27.54
N SER A 103 -11.34 2.81 -26.39
CA SER A 103 -10.34 2.66 -25.33
C SER A 103 -10.44 1.32 -24.58
N TYR A 104 -11.58 0.62 -24.66
CA TYR A 104 -11.84 -0.56 -23.83
C TYR A 104 -10.73 -1.62 -23.91
N LYS A 105 -10.41 -2.07 -25.13
CA LYS A 105 -9.48 -3.19 -25.35
C LYS A 105 -8.05 -2.82 -24.96
N ASP A 106 -7.61 -1.61 -25.30
CA ASP A 106 -6.27 -1.12 -24.94
C ASP A 106 -6.13 -1.01 -23.41
N THR A 107 -7.11 -0.41 -22.75
CA THR A 107 -7.10 -0.23 -21.29
C THR A 107 -7.05 -1.56 -20.55
N VAL A 108 -7.90 -2.53 -20.91
CA VAL A 108 -7.90 -3.88 -20.30
C VAL A 108 -6.54 -4.56 -20.50
N THR A 109 -6.00 -4.53 -21.71
CA THR A 109 -4.71 -5.15 -22.04
C THR A 109 -3.57 -4.50 -21.27
N LYS A 110 -3.52 -3.17 -21.24
CA LYS A 110 -2.45 -2.40 -20.61
C LYS A 110 -2.46 -2.54 -19.10
N ILE A 111 -3.63 -2.48 -18.45
CA ILE A 111 -3.74 -2.71 -17.01
C ILE A 111 -3.30 -4.13 -16.67
N THR A 112 -3.77 -5.14 -17.40
CA THR A 112 -3.38 -6.54 -17.19
C THR A 112 -1.86 -6.72 -17.29
N GLY A 113 -1.24 -6.15 -18.32
CA GLY A 113 0.22 -6.18 -18.49
C GLY A 113 0.97 -5.48 -17.36
N LEU A 114 0.49 -4.33 -16.89
CA LEU A 114 1.10 -3.61 -15.77
C LEU A 114 0.96 -4.36 -14.44
N LEU A 115 -0.19 -5.01 -14.21
CA LEU A 115 -0.39 -5.86 -13.03
C LEU A 115 0.61 -7.03 -13.02
N HIS A 116 0.79 -7.73 -14.15
CA HIS A 116 1.82 -8.76 -14.26
C HIS A 116 3.24 -8.22 -14.08
N LYS A 117 3.55 -7.07 -14.68
CA LYS A 117 4.91 -6.52 -14.68
C LYS A 117 5.33 -5.96 -13.32
N HIS A 118 4.43 -5.31 -12.60
CA HIS A 118 4.77 -4.53 -11.40
C HIS A 118 4.18 -5.08 -10.13
N ILE A 119 2.97 -5.64 -10.18
CA ILE A 119 2.23 -6.03 -8.96
C ILE A 119 2.50 -7.48 -8.59
N MET A 120 2.52 -8.39 -9.57
CA MET A 120 2.81 -9.80 -9.27
C MET A 120 4.20 -9.99 -8.65
N PRO A 121 5.28 -9.34 -9.13
CA PRO A 121 6.59 -9.40 -8.47
C PRO A 121 6.56 -8.79 -7.08
N LEU A 122 5.87 -7.66 -6.89
CA LEU A 122 5.69 -7.05 -5.58
C LEU A 122 5.04 -8.04 -4.61
N PHE A 123 3.94 -8.69 -4.99
CA PHE A 123 3.30 -9.70 -4.15
C PHE A 123 4.20 -10.90 -3.87
N ALA A 124 4.94 -11.39 -4.88
CA ALA A 124 5.87 -12.49 -4.70
C ALA A 124 6.98 -12.15 -3.69
N ASP A 125 7.42 -10.89 -3.63
CA ASP A 125 8.40 -10.47 -2.63
C ASP A 125 7.86 -10.60 -1.20
N PHE A 126 6.56 -10.35 -0.98
CA PHE A 126 5.92 -10.48 0.34
C PHE A 126 5.56 -11.92 0.75
N GLU A 127 5.82 -12.92 -0.10
CA GLU A 127 5.66 -14.35 0.28
C GLU A 127 6.75 -14.80 1.27
N ASP A 128 7.95 -14.20 1.22
CA ASP A 128 9.07 -14.44 2.14
C ASP A 128 9.38 -13.18 2.94
N THR A 129 8.85 -13.13 4.16
CA THR A 129 8.94 -11.97 5.05
C THR A 129 10.38 -11.51 5.32
N ASN A 130 11.27 -12.45 5.65
CA ASN A 130 12.65 -12.13 6.03
C ASN A 130 13.42 -11.59 4.83
N LYS A 131 13.33 -12.26 3.69
CA LYS A 131 13.96 -11.82 2.45
C LYS A 131 13.40 -10.48 1.96
N ASN A 132 12.11 -10.26 2.15
CA ASN A 132 11.46 -9.01 1.77
C ASN A 132 11.96 -7.82 2.60
N ILE A 133 12.14 -7.99 3.90
CA ILE A 133 12.65 -6.92 4.78
C ILE A 133 14.01 -6.43 4.27
N GLU A 134 14.93 -7.34 3.97
CA GLU A 134 16.23 -6.98 3.38
C GLU A 134 16.09 -6.29 2.02
N ARG A 135 15.16 -6.73 1.17
CA ARG A 135 14.87 -6.06 -0.11
C ARG A 135 14.34 -4.65 0.09
N ILE A 136 13.46 -4.41 1.07
CA ILE A 136 12.91 -3.08 1.36
C ILE A 136 14.02 -2.15 1.89
N LEU A 137 14.87 -2.66 2.79
CA LEU A 137 16.00 -1.91 3.34
C LEU A 137 16.97 -1.48 2.25
N ASN A 138 17.24 -2.34 1.27
CA ASN A 138 18.20 -2.07 0.19
C ASN A 138 17.57 -1.47 -1.09
N GLY A 139 16.23 -1.51 -1.22
CA GLY A 139 15.50 -1.12 -2.42
C GLY A 139 14.90 0.29 -2.37
N SER A 140 14.00 0.59 -3.31
CA SER A 140 13.35 1.91 -3.43
C SER A 140 11.90 1.94 -2.94
N LEU A 141 11.34 0.81 -2.49
CA LEU A 141 9.98 0.75 -1.97
C LEU A 141 9.89 1.55 -0.65
N LYS A 142 8.93 2.47 -0.61
CA LYS A 142 8.71 3.37 0.53
C LYS A 142 7.24 3.42 0.89
N GLY A 143 6.99 3.67 2.17
CA GLY A 143 5.66 3.80 2.75
C GLY A 143 5.75 3.80 4.26
N TYR A 144 4.95 4.62 4.93
CA TYR A 144 4.94 4.69 6.40
C TYR A 144 4.51 3.37 7.04
N ALA A 145 3.55 2.68 6.44
CA ALA A 145 3.08 1.38 6.94
C ALA A 145 4.14 0.27 6.88
N LEU A 146 5.18 0.41 6.06
CA LEU A 146 6.29 -0.55 6.01
C LEU A 146 7.15 -0.50 7.28
N LEU A 147 7.21 0.62 8.01
CA LEU A 147 7.91 0.66 9.29
C LEU A 147 7.27 -0.32 10.28
N TYR A 148 5.93 -0.31 10.37
CA TYR A 148 5.18 -1.20 11.24
C TYR A 148 5.41 -2.67 10.88
N TYR A 149 5.43 -2.98 9.59
CA TYR A 149 5.73 -4.33 9.08
C TYR A 149 7.14 -4.78 9.46
N ILE A 150 8.15 -3.95 9.20
CA ILE A 150 9.54 -4.28 9.51
C ILE A 150 9.74 -4.40 11.02
N TYR A 151 9.11 -3.54 11.82
CA TYR A 151 9.17 -3.64 13.27
C TYR A 151 8.53 -4.94 13.79
N TYR A 152 7.34 -5.27 13.30
CA TYR A 152 6.61 -6.45 13.77
C TYR A 152 7.32 -7.76 13.42
N PHE A 153 7.86 -7.87 12.21
CA PHE A 153 8.46 -9.12 11.73
C PHE A 153 9.99 -9.18 11.83
N GLY A 154 10.68 -8.05 11.66
CA GLY A 154 12.14 -7.95 11.69
C GLY A 154 12.69 -7.44 13.03
N GLY A 155 11.85 -6.87 13.88
CA GLY A 155 12.26 -6.31 15.17
C GLY A 155 12.86 -4.90 15.06
N LYS A 156 13.40 -4.45 16.19
CA LYS A 156 13.81 -3.05 16.41
C LYS A 156 14.89 -2.58 15.43
N GLU A 157 15.97 -3.34 15.27
CA GLU A 157 17.15 -2.93 14.51
C GLU A 157 16.86 -2.65 13.02
N PRO A 158 16.27 -3.58 12.23
CA PRO A 158 15.91 -3.27 10.86
C PRO A 158 14.82 -2.20 10.75
N ALA A 159 13.92 -2.08 11.73
CA ALA A 159 12.92 -1.01 11.75
C ALA A 159 13.57 0.37 11.92
N GLU A 160 14.56 0.49 12.81
CA GLU A 160 15.31 1.72 13.01
C GLU A 160 16.12 2.11 11.76
N ARG A 161 16.74 1.14 11.10
CA ARG A 161 17.41 1.36 9.80
C ARG A 161 16.44 1.90 8.74
N TYR A 162 15.27 1.29 8.63
CA TYR A 162 14.24 1.74 7.68
C TYR A 162 13.70 3.13 8.04
N PHE A 163 13.42 3.37 9.32
CA PHE A 163 12.95 4.65 9.83
C PHE A 163 13.91 5.78 9.44
N ASN A 164 15.19 5.62 9.74
CA ASN A 164 16.21 6.63 9.40
C ASN A 164 16.36 6.84 7.88
N LYS A 165 16.26 5.77 7.08
CA LYS A 165 16.23 5.88 5.62
C LYS A 165 15.06 6.75 5.14
N VAL A 166 13.85 6.50 5.64
CA VAL A 166 12.65 7.29 5.27
C VAL A 166 12.81 8.74 5.69
N ILE A 167 13.23 9.01 6.92
CA ILE A 167 13.39 10.38 7.45
C ILE A 167 14.43 11.16 6.65
N LYS A 168 15.58 10.55 6.32
CA LYS A 168 16.67 11.21 5.59
C LYS A 168 16.24 11.73 4.22
N GLU A 169 15.36 11.00 3.55
CA GLU A 169 14.92 11.26 2.18
C GLU A 169 13.62 12.09 2.10
N ASP A 170 12.90 12.25 3.22
CA ASP A 170 11.63 12.96 3.26
C ASP A 170 11.82 14.49 3.28
N LYS A 171 10.94 15.21 2.58
CA LYS A 171 10.93 16.68 2.54
C LYS A 171 10.62 17.29 3.91
N LEU A 172 9.90 16.58 4.77
CA LEU A 172 9.52 17.01 6.12
C LEU A 172 10.55 16.64 7.19
N LYS A 173 11.74 16.15 6.84
CA LYS A 173 12.77 15.67 7.80
C LYS A 173 13.01 16.58 9.00
N LYS A 174 13.12 17.91 8.79
CA LYS A 174 13.34 18.88 9.86
C LYS A 174 12.17 18.90 10.85
N LYS A 175 10.95 18.81 10.33
CA LYS A 175 9.72 18.74 11.13
C LYS A 175 9.65 17.44 11.92
N TYR A 176 9.99 16.30 11.29
CA TYR A 176 10.04 15.02 11.98
C TYR A 176 11.04 15.00 13.13
N ILE A 177 12.27 15.49 12.91
CA ILE A 177 13.32 15.55 13.94
C ILE A 177 12.89 16.47 15.09
N SER A 178 12.35 17.65 14.77
CA SER A 178 11.82 18.59 15.78
C SER A 178 10.71 17.93 16.61
N PHE A 179 9.77 17.26 15.95
CA PHE A 179 8.65 16.62 16.62
C PHE A 179 9.09 15.45 17.50
N TYR A 180 9.97 14.58 17.00
CA TYR A 180 10.55 13.49 17.79
C TYR A 180 11.22 14.00 19.07
N ASN A 181 11.96 15.11 18.98
CA ASN A 181 12.59 15.71 20.15
C ASN A 181 11.57 16.33 21.12
N SER A 182 10.48 16.92 20.65
CA SER A 182 9.42 17.41 21.55
C SER A 182 8.72 16.30 22.33
N LEU A 183 8.63 15.08 21.78
CA LEU A 183 8.03 13.93 22.48
C LEU A 183 8.82 13.54 23.73
N LYS A 184 10.13 13.85 23.82
CA LYS A 184 10.96 13.56 25.00
C LYS A 184 10.48 14.26 26.27
N GLY A 185 9.76 15.38 26.13
CA GLY A 185 9.19 16.13 27.25
C GLY A 185 7.76 15.72 27.61
N ILE A 186 7.16 14.74 26.92
CA ILE A 186 5.77 14.31 27.10
C ILE A 186 5.77 12.90 27.73
N PRO A 187 5.00 12.67 28.82
CA PRO A 187 4.79 11.32 29.35
C PRO A 187 4.24 10.38 28.26
N LYS A 188 4.76 9.15 28.17
CA LYS A 188 4.43 8.23 27.05
C LYS A 188 2.94 7.92 26.96
N GLU A 189 2.27 7.82 28.10
CA GLU A 189 0.84 7.62 28.26
C GLU A 189 -0.03 8.74 27.65
N ASN A 190 0.55 9.94 27.46
CA ASN A 190 -0.14 11.08 26.86
C ASN A 190 0.07 11.19 25.35
N ILE A 191 0.83 10.26 24.75
CA ILE A 191 1.11 10.26 23.31
C ILE A 191 0.05 9.41 22.60
N ASP A 192 -0.93 10.08 22.00
CA ASP A 192 -1.96 9.42 21.18
C ASP A 192 -1.46 9.14 19.76
N LEU A 193 -1.36 7.85 19.39
CA LEU A 193 -0.99 7.37 18.05
C LEU A 193 -2.08 7.62 16.99
N HIS A 194 -3.34 7.78 17.40
CA HIS A 194 -4.47 7.99 16.49
C HIS A 194 -4.63 9.46 16.08
N PHE A 195 -4.06 10.37 16.86
CA PHE A 195 -4.04 11.78 16.53
C PHE A 195 -2.90 12.09 15.55
N GLU A 196 -3.25 12.60 14.36
CA GLU A 196 -2.28 12.94 13.32
C GLU A 196 -2.05 14.46 13.30
N ASP A 197 -1.07 14.95 14.08
CA ASP A 197 -0.74 16.39 14.19
C ASP A 197 -0.38 17.02 12.83
N PHE A 198 0.21 16.20 11.97
CA PHE A 198 0.57 16.49 10.59
C PHE A 198 0.87 15.18 9.87
N CYS A 199 0.92 15.19 8.54
CA CYS A 199 1.24 13.99 7.76
C CYS A 199 2.56 13.34 8.21
N GLY A 200 2.50 12.08 8.66
CA GLY A 200 3.62 11.31 9.18
C GLY A 200 3.80 11.40 10.70
N ALA A 201 2.95 12.13 11.45
CA ALA A 201 3.09 12.27 12.90
C ALA A 201 2.96 10.93 13.64
N SER A 202 1.99 10.08 13.25
CA SER A 202 1.83 8.74 13.80
C SER A 202 3.08 7.87 13.66
N LEU A 203 3.80 7.99 12.52
CA LEU A 203 5.08 7.29 12.30
C LEU A 203 6.13 7.70 13.35
N ILE A 204 6.26 9.00 13.62
CA ILE A 204 7.24 9.53 14.58
C ILE A 204 6.89 9.14 16.00
N LYS A 205 5.60 9.22 16.37
CA LYS A 205 5.11 8.78 17.67
C LYS A 205 5.37 7.30 17.89
N PHE A 206 5.09 6.48 16.88
CA PHE A 206 5.38 5.05 16.93
C PHE A 206 6.88 4.80 17.13
N ALA A 207 7.74 5.43 16.32
CA ALA A 207 9.18 5.31 16.48
C ALA A 207 9.63 5.67 17.91
N TYR A 208 9.16 6.79 18.45
CA TYR A 208 9.48 7.22 19.81
C TYR A 208 9.00 6.23 20.89
N LEU A 209 7.74 5.80 20.82
CA LEU A 209 7.16 4.87 21.80
C LEU A 209 7.86 3.50 21.80
N HIS A 210 8.30 3.05 20.62
CA HIS A 210 9.02 1.79 20.43
C HIS A 210 10.55 1.92 20.49
N GLY A 211 11.06 3.11 20.85
CA GLY A 211 12.47 3.37 21.11
C GLY A 211 13.37 3.34 19.88
N LEU A 212 12.83 3.58 18.68
CA LEU A 212 13.59 3.72 17.44
C LEU A 212 14.24 5.10 17.39
N GLU A 213 15.57 5.15 17.35
CA GLU A 213 16.32 6.40 17.41
C GLU A 213 16.49 7.05 16.03
N ILE A 214 16.54 8.39 16.02
CA ILE A 214 16.95 9.14 14.82
C ILE A 214 18.47 9.33 14.88
N ILE A 215 19.16 8.77 13.91
CA ILE A 215 20.61 8.94 13.69
C ILE A 215 20.80 10.21 12.85
N GLN A 216 21.51 11.20 13.41
CA GLN A 216 21.80 12.48 12.77
C GLN A 216 23.03 12.41 11.87
#